data_AF-A0A1J3HED4-F1
#
_entry.id   AF-A0A1J3HED4-F1
#
_cell.length_a   1.000
_cell.length_b   1.000
_cell.length_c   1.000
_cell.angle_alpha   90.00
_cell.angle_beta   90.00
_cell.angle_gamma   90.00
#
_symmetry.space_group_name_H-M   'P 1'
#
loop_
_entity.id
_entity.type
_entity.pdbx_description
1 polymer ?
#
loop_
_entity_poly.entity_id
_entity_poly.type
_entity_poly.pdbx_seq_one_letter_code
_entity_poly.pdbx_strand_id
1 'polypeptide(L)'
;KYYRRKAASEGSKTVSADLAAAGIKNQNDLTDDDSKNQRLSKKELLLQNIDHAMNLFLIYVLTLSIFPGFLYENTGQHGLGTWYALVLVAVYNFWDLVGRYMPHVKWLKVENRKGLMVAVLTRYFLIPAFYFTAKYGDKGWMIMLISVLGLTTGYLTVCILTIAPKGYKGPEKNAMGNLLVVFILGGALTGISLGWLWLIGKTDSF
;
A
#
# COMPACT_ATOMS: atom_id res chain seq x y z
N LYS A 1 -6.38 -34.92 -5.08
CA LYS A 1 -5.06 -35.62 -5.08
C LYS A 1 -3.92 -34.73 -5.61
N TYR A 2 -4.11 -34.01 -6.71
CA TYR A 2 -3.11 -33.09 -7.30
C TYR A 2 -2.64 -31.95 -6.36
N TYR A 3 -3.58 -31.22 -5.74
CA TYR A 3 -3.24 -30.10 -4.86
C TYR A 3 -2.42 -30.49 -3.62
N ARG A 4 -2.70 -31.67 -3.03
CA ARG A 4 -1.90 -32.19 -1.90
C ARG A 4 -0.48 -32.56 -2.30
N ARG A 5 -0.29 -33.13 -3.50
CA ARG A 5 1.06 -33.41 -4.03
C ARG A 5 1.82 -32.12 -4.36
N LYS A 6 1.13 -31.10 -4.88
CA LYS A 6 1.74 -29.80 -5.15
C LYS A 6 2.16 -29.08 -3.86
N ALA A 7 1.28 -29.04 -2.86
CA ALA A 7 1.60 -28.47 -1.55
C ALA A 7 2.75 -29.23 -0.84
N ALA A 8 2.77 -30.56 -0.91
CA ALA A 8 3.87 -31.36 -0.37
C ALA A 8 5.20 -31.12 -1.10
N SER A 9 5.16 -30.96 -2.44
CA SER A 9 6.34 -30.63 -3.23
C SER A 9 6.87 -29.22 -2.92
N GLU A 10 5.98 -28.25 -2.77
CA GLU A 10 6.35 -26.88 -2.41
C GLU A 10 6.88 -26.81 -0.97
N GLY A 11 6.27 -27.55 -0.02
CA GLY A 11 6.74 -27.67 1.36
C GLY A 11 8.09 -28.37 1.50
N SER A 12 8.36 -29.40 0.70
CA SER A 12 9.66 -30.07 0.66
C SER A 12 10.78 -29.15 0.14
N LYS A 13 10.45 -28.27 -0.82
CA LYS A 13 11.37 -27.25 -1.33
C LYS A 13 11.66 -26.13 -0.32
N THR A 14 10.70 -25.77 0.54
CA THR A 14 10.95 -24.80 1.61
C THR A 14 11.81 -25.39 2.72
N VAL A 15 11.56 -26.63 3.12
CA VAL A 15 12.36 -27.31 4.17
C VAL A 15 13.82 -27.51 3.74
N SER A 16 14.04 -27.92 2.49
CA SER A 16 15.40 -28.04 1.94
C SER A 16 16.10 -26.68 1.82
N ALA A 17 15.37 -25.61 1.50
CA ALA A 17 15.90 -24.26 1.49
C ALA A 17 16.26 -23.73 2.89
N ASP A 18 15.48 -24.07 3.92
CA ASP A 18 15.76 -23.70 5.31
C ASP A 18 16.97 -24.48 5.86
N LEU A 19 17.10 -25.77 5.52
CA LEU A 19 18.29 -26.57 5.87
C LEU A 19 19.58 -26.00 5.24
N ALA A 20 19.51 -25.58 3.97
CA ALA A 20 20.63 -24.96 3.29
C ALA A 20 20.99 -23.59 3.91
N ALA A 21 20.00 -22.82 4.39
CA ALA A 21 20.23 -21.58 5.12
C ALA A 21 20.87 -21.80 6.51
N ALA A 22 20.60 -22.94 7.14
CA ALA A 22 21.25 -23.40 8.36
C ALA A 22 22.64 -24.04 8.13
N GLY A 23 23.12 -24.08 6.88
CA GLY A 23 24.45 -24.61 6.53
C GLY A 23 24.53 -26.13 6.38
N ILE A 24 23.40 -26.84 6.45
CA ILE A 24 23.34 -28.30 6.33
C ILE A 24 23.07 -28.65 4.85
N LYS A 25 24.13 -28.95 4.09
CA LYS A 25 24.04 -29.48 2.71
C LYS A 25 24.25 -30.99 2.71
N ASN A 26 23.31 -31.73 2.11
CA ASN A 26 23.53 -33.15 1.78
C ASN A 26 24.49 -33.25 0.60
N GLN A 27 25.46 -34.15 0.72
CA GLN A 27 26.64 -34.28 -0.14
C GLN A 27 26.33 -34.87 -1.54
N ASN A 28 25.07 -35.16 -1.86
CA ASN A 28 24.66 -35.87 -3.08
C ASN A 28 24.19 -34.96 -4.23
N ASP A 29 24.13 -33.63 -4.07
CA ASP A 29 23.67 -32.69 -5.12
C ASP A 29 24.83 -31.99 -5.88
N LEU A 30 26.06 -32.53 -5.82
CA LEU A 30 27.23 -31.90 -6.45
C LEU A 30 27.40 -32.15 -7.95
N THR A 31 26.37 -32.64 -8.64
CA THR A 31 26.38 -32.73 -10.11
C THR A 31 25.03 -32.28 -10.65
N ASP A 32 25.07 -31.27 -11.52
CA ASP A 32 24.04 -30.90 -12.52
C ASP A 32 23.12 -29.66 -12.35
N ASP A 33 23.44 -28.64 -11.53
CA ASP A 33 22.70 -27.35 -11.63
C ASP A 33 23.47 -26.08 -11.23
N ASP A 34 24.80 -26.05 -11.42
CA ASP A 34 25.62 -24.86 -11.06
C ASP A 34 25.45 -23.67 -12.04
N SER A 35 24.49 -23.72 -12.97
CA SER A 35 24.30 -22.70 -14.02
C SER A 35 22.91 -22.04 -14.11
N LYS A 36 21.90 -22.41 -13.29
CA LYS A 36 20.51 -21.92 -13.49
C LYS A 36 19.80 -21.24 -12.31
N ASN A 37 20.43 -21.10 -11.16
CA ASN A 37 19.76 -20.50 -10.00
C ASN A 37 20.57 -19.35 -9.37
N GLN A 38 20.78 -18.30 -10.16
CA GLN A 38 21.15 -17.00 -9.61
C GLN A 38 19.92 -16.44 -8.88
N ARG A 39 19.76 -16.82 -7.61
CA ARG A 39 18.78 -16.27 -6.69
C ARG A 39 19.10 -14.79 -6.54
N LEU A 40 18.18 -13.90 -6.96
CA LEU A 40 18.38 -12.47 -6.79
C LEU A 40 18.54 -12.15 -5.30
N SER A 41 19.56 -11.35 -4.97
CA SER A 41 19.78 -10.88 -3.61
C SER A 41 18.63 -9.99 -3.19
N LYS A 42 18.24 -10.00 -1.90
CA LYS A 42 17.16 -9.14 -1.36
C LYS A 42 17.36 -7.65 -1.70
N LYS A 43 18.63 -7.21 -1.84
CA LYS A 43 18.98 -5.85 -2.22
C LYS A 43 18.72 -5.54 -3.70
N GLU A 44 19.04 -6.46 -4.60
CA GLU A 44 18.80 -6.33 -6.04
C GLU A 44 17.29 -6.35 -6.33
N LEU A 45 16.60 -7.24 -5.64
CA LEU A 45 15.15 -7.34 -5.57
C LEU A 45 14.50 -6.00 -5.16
N LEU A 46 15.02 -5.35 -4.11
CA LEU A 46 14.58 -4.02 -3.66
C LEU A 46 14.88 -2.96 -4.72
N LEU A 47 16.11 -2.88 -5.22
CA LEU A 47 16.52 -1.89 -6.22
C LEU A 47 15.65 -1.95 -7.48
N GLN A 48 15.25 -3.14 -7.92
CA GLN A 48 14.43 -3.34 -9.11
C GLN A 48 12.96 -2.92 -8.93
N ASN A 49 12.47 -2.90 -7.69
CA ASN A 49 11.06 -2.59 -7.35
C ASN A 49 10.94 -1.38 -6.42
N ILE A 50 11.99 -0.57 -6.32
CA ILE A 50 12.02 0.59 -5.44
C ILE A 50 10.96 1.61 -5.84
N ASP A 51 10.63 1.71 -7.13
CA ASP A 51 9.54 2.50 -7.66
C ASP A 51 8.18 2.08 -7.07
N HIS A 52 7.88 0.78 -7.04
CA HIS A 52 6.66 0.25 -6.46
C HIS A 52 6.62 0.44 -4.94
N ALA A 53 7.74 0.21 -4.26
CA ALA A 53 7.87 0.38 -2.82
C ALA A 53 7.69 1.86 -2.41
N MET A 54 8.33 2.79 -3.11
CA MET A 54 8.18 4.23 -2.89
C MET A 54 6.77 4.70 -3.18
N ASN A 55 6.14 4.21 -4.25
CA ASN A 55 4.74 4.54 -4.55
C ASN A 55 3.79 4.12 -3.41
N LEU A 56 3.96 2.92 -2.84
CA LEU A 56 3.19 2.50 -1.66
C LEU A 56 3.48 3.37 -0.44
N PHE A 57 4.75 3.66 -0.17
CA PHE A 57 5.14 4.56 0.92
C PHE A 57 4.42 5.91 0.79
N LEU A 58 4.50 6.56 -0.36
CA LEU A 58 3.86 7.85 -0.63
C LEU A 58 2.33 7.78 -0.53
N ILE A 59 1.70 6.70 -1.01
CA ILE A 59 0.25 6.47 -0.88
C ILE A 59 -0.16 6.51 0.60
N TYR A 60 0.55 5.78 1.46
CA TYR A 60 0.22 5.66 2.88
C TYR A 60 0.61 6.90 3.69
N VAL A 61 1.71 7.58 3.33
CA VAL A 61 2.08 8.88 3.90
C VAL A 61 0.95 9.88 3.71
N LEU A 62 0.51 10.08 2.46
CA LEU A 62 -0.57 11.02 2.15
C LEU A 62 -1.86 10.64 2.86
N THR A 63 -2.26 9.37 2.75
CA THR A 63 -3.55 8.91 3.27
C THR A 63 -3.60 9.07 4.78
N LEU A 64 -2.56 8.64 5.51
CA LEU A 64 -2.55 8.74 6.97
C LEU A 64 -2.22 10.13 7.51
N SER A 65 -1.65 11.02 6.68
CA SER A 65 -1.52 12.44 7.03
C SER A 65 -2.87 13.17 7.07
N ILE A 66 -3.88 12.68 6.35
CA ILE A 66 -5.22 13.27 6.30
C ILE A 66 -6.18 12.47 7.18
N PHE A 67 -6.25 11.16 6.97
CA PHE A 67 -7.14 10.25 7.68
C PHE A 67 -6.40 9.53 8.81
N PRO A 68 -6.91 9.48 10.06
CA PRO A 68 -8.15 10.07 10.54
C PRO A 68 -7.99 11.48 11.15
N GLY A 69 -6.76 11.92 11.47
CA GLY A 69 -6.49 13.08 12.32
C GLY A 69 -7.15 14.39 11.87
N PHE A 70 -7.00 14.77 10.60
CA PHE A 70 -7.60 16.00 10.06
C PHE A 70 -9.13 15.97 10.08
N LEU A 71 -9.74 14.79 9.95
CA LEU A 71 -11.19 14.63 9.89
C LEU A 71 -11.85 14.75 11.27
N TYR A 72 -11.20 14.28 12.33
CA TYR A 72 -11.70 14.43 13.69
C TYR A 72 -11.63 15.88 14.19
N GLU A 73 -10.69 16.68 13.68
CA GLU A 73 -10.50 18.05 14.14
C GLU A 73 -11.46 19.06 13.49
N ASN A 74 -11.85 18.82 12.23
CA ASN A 74 -12.78 19.70 11.50
C ASN A 74 -14.26 19.40 11.75
N THR A 75 -14.61 18.58 12.76
CA THR A 75 -16.01 18.27 13.09
C THR A 75 -16.74 19.33 13.92
N GLY A 76 -16.06 20.42 14.30
CA GLY A 76 -16.56 21.40 15.27
C GLY A 76 -17.73 22.31 14.85
N GLN A 77 -18.06 22.42 13.55
CA GLN A 77 -19.12 23.33 13.06
C GLN A 77 -20.08 22.69 12.05
N HIS A 78 -20.38 21.41 12.22
CA HIS A 78 -21.28 20.71 11.32
C HIS A 78 -22.49 20.14 12.06
N GLY A 79 -23.69 20.33 11.53
CA GLY A 79 -24.96 19.87 12.15
C GLY A 79 -25.11 18.36 12.40
N LEU A 80 -24.11 17.54 12.08
CA LEU A 80 -24.02 16.11 12.43
C LEU A 80 -23.27 15.87 13.75
N GLY A 81 -22.63 16.90 14.33
CA GLY A 81 -21.89 16.82 15.59
C GLY A 81 -20.83 15.72 15.57
N THR A 82 -20.82 14.89 16.61
CA THR A 82 -19.86 13.79 16.81
C THR A 82 -20.00 12.65 15.79
N TRP A 83 -21.16 12.52 15.12
CA TRP A 83 -21.39 11.49 14.11
C TRP A 83 -20.68 11.78 12.79
N TYR A 84 -20.29 13.02 12.55
CA TYR A 84 -19.70 13.41 11.27
C TYR A 84 -18.38 12.66 11.02
N ALA A 85 -17.48 12.59 12.01
CA ALA A 85 -16.23 11.84 11.89
C ALA A 85 -16.48 10.36 11.57
N LEU A 86 -17.46 9.74 12.23
CA LEU A 86 -17.83 8.34 11.99
C LEU A 86 -18.35 8.10 10.57
N VAL A 87 -19.18 9.01 10.07
CA VAL A 87 -19.68 8.97 8.67
C VAL A 87 -18.51 9.07 7.69
N LEU A 88 -17.58 9.99 7.92
CA LEU A 88 -16.40 10.17 7.07
C LEU A 88 -15.50 8.93 7.07
N VAL A 89 -15.28 8.32 8.25
CA VAL A 89 -14.57 7.04 8.37
C VAL A 89 -15.28 5.93 7.60
N ALA A 90 -16.61 5.84 7.71
CA ALA A 90 -17.40 4.83 6.99
C ALA A 90 -17.32 5.02 5.48
N VAL A 91 -17.46 6.25 4.99
CA VAL A 91 -17.35 6.61 3.56
C VAL A 91 -15.96 6.26 3.04
N TYR A 92 -14.90 6.63 3.76
CA TYR A 92 -13.53 6.28 3.40
C TYR A 92 -13.36 4.77 3.23
N ASN A 93 -13.75 3.98 4.24
CA ASN A 93 -13.58 2.52 4.22
C ASN A 93 -14.43 1.85 3.14
N PHE A 94 -15.68 2.29 2.94
CA PHE A 94 -16.54 1.78 1.89
C PHE A 94 -15.91 1.99 0.51
N TRP A 95 -15.40 3.19 0.26
CA TRP A 95 -14.86 3.54 -1.04
C TRP A 95 -13.44 2.99 -1.27
N ASP A 96 -12.65 2.79 -0.21
CA ASP A 96 -11.40 2.00 -0.22
C ASP A 96 -11.69 0.54 -0.60
N LEU A 97 -12.73 -0.06 -0.02
CA LEU A 97 -13.17 -1.40 -0.37
C LEU A 97 -13.54 -1.50 -1.86
N VAL A 98 -14.38 -0.59 -2.36
CA VAL A 98 -14.73 -0.52 -3.79
C VAL A 98 -13.47 -0.39 -4.66
N GLY A 99 -12.53 0.47 -4.26
CA GLY A 99 -11.26 0.67 -4.95
C GLY A 99 -10.43 -0.61 -5.04
N ARG A 100 -10.40 -1.43 -3.99
CA ARG A 100 -9.66 -2.71 -3.98
C ARG A 100 -10.24 -3.76 -4.93
N TYR A 101 -11.54 -3.73 -5.18
CA TYR A 101 -12.20 -4.64 -6.13
C TYR A 101 -12.09 -4.16 -7.58
N MET A 102 -11.87 -2.86 -7.80
CA MET A 102 -11.86 -2.25 -9.13
C MET A 102 -10.83 -2.87 -10.12
N PRO A 103 -9.60 -3.26 -9.71
CA PRO A 103 -8.63 -3.93 -10.59
C PRO A 103 -9.04 -5.33 -11.08
N HIS A 104 -10.12 -5.90 -10.53
CA HIS A 104 -10.70 -7.14 -11.05
C HIS A 104 -11.25 -6.95 -12.47
N VAL A 105 -11.73 -5.75 -12.77
CA VAL A 105 -12.16 -5.36 -14.11
C VAL A 105 -10.92 -5.03 -14.94
N LYS A 106 -10.61 -5.87 -15.94
CA LYS A 106 -9.36 -5.80 -16.72
C LYS A 106 -9.11 -4.42 -17.36
N TRP A 107 -10.15 -3.72 -17.79
CA TRP A 107 -10.03 -2.40 -18.42
C TRP A 107 -9.57 -1.31 -17.43
N LEU A 108 -9.94 -1.44 -16.16
CA LEU A 108 -9.55 -0.50 -15.10
C LEU A 108 -8.18 -0.83 -14.52
N LYS A 109 -7.46 -1.83 -15.02
CA LYS A 109 -6.18 -2.23 -14.43
C LYS A 109 -5.03 -1.46 -15.05
N VAL A 110 -4.46 -0.51 -14.31
CA VAL A 110 -3.25 0.20 -14.73
C VAL A 110 -2.02 -0.66 -14.43
N GLU A 111 -1.42 -1.22 -15.48
CA GLU A 111 -0.17 -1.99 -15.37
C GLU A 111 1.10 -1.18 -15.69
N ASN A 112 0.94 0.06 -16.15
CA ASN A 112 2.07 0.92 -16.51
C ASN A 112 2.76 1.52 -15.29
N ARG A 113 4.06 1.24 -15.11
CA ARG A 113 4.90 1.78 -14.02
C ARG A 113 4.88 3.31 -13.97
N LYS A 114 5.01 3.99 -15.11
CA LYS A 114 4.97 5.46 -15.19
C LYS A 114 3.58 6.00 -14.83
N GLY A 115 2.53 5.32 -15.28
CA GLY A 115 1.14 5.67 -14.97
C GLY A 115 0.84 5.59 -13.48
N LEU A 116 1.34 4.55 -12.80
CA LEU A 116 1.20 4.42 -11.34
C LEU A 116 1.91 5.55 -10.59
N MET A 117 3.14 5.88 -10.99
CA MET A 117 3.89 6.97 -10.36
C MET A 117 3.19 8.32 -10.54
N VAL A 118 2.73 8.63 -11.75
CA VAL A 118 1.95 9.85 -12.01
C VAL A 118 0.67 9.86 -11.18
N ALA A 119 -0.07 8.75 -11.14
CA ALA A 119 -1.29 8.64 -10.33
C ALA A 119 -1.01 8.90 -8.84
N VAL A 120 0.06 8.33 -8.27
CA VAL A 120 0.44 8.57 -6.87
C VAL A 120 0.79 10.04 -6.63
N LEU A 121 1.59 10.65 -7.51
CA LEU A 121 1.96 12.06 -7.39
C LEU A 121 0.74 12.98 -7.50
N THR A 122 -0.21 12.68 -8.41
CA THR A 122 -1.44 13.48 -8.53
C THR A 122 -2.29 13.47 -7.26
N ARG A 123 -2.19 12.43 -6.42
CA ARG A 123 -2.92 12.41 -5.15
C ARG A 123 -2.45 13.49 -4.17
N TYR A 124 -1.21 13.99 -4.29
CA TYR A 124 -0.75 15.08 -3.42
C TYR A 124 -1.51 16.39 -3.64
N PHE A 125 -2.19 16.58 -4.79
CA PHE A 125 -3.13 17.69 -4.99
C PHE A 125 -4.37 17.59 -4.08
N LEU A 126 -4.64 16.43 -3.48
CA LEU A 126 -5.69 16.30 -2.47
C LEU A 126 -5.35 17.11 -1.21
N ILE A 127 -4.07 17.28 -0.84
CA ILE A 127 -3.68 18.07 0.33
C ILE A 127 -4.23 19.52 0.26
N PRO A 128 -3.91 20.32 -0.78
CA PRO A 128 -4.47 21.66 -0.89
C PRO A 128 -6.00 21.64 -1.10
N ALA A 129 -6.56 20.63 -1.75
CA ALA A 129 -8.01 20.50 -1.91
C ALA A 129 -8.73 20.29 -0.56
N PHE A 130 -8.17 19.45 0.31
CA PHE A 130 -8.67 19.23 1.68
C PHE A 130 -8.54 20.49 2.52
N TYR A 131 -7.40 21.19 2.44
CA TYR A 131 -7.19 22.46 3.14
C TYR A 131 -8.21 23.52 2.69
N PHE A 132 -8.42 23.69 1.38
CA PHE A 132 -9.38 24.65 0.84
C PHE A 132 -10.82 24.28 1.23
N THR A 133 -11.17 23.00 1.17
CA THR A 133 -12.51 22.51 1.52
C THR A 133 -12.79 22.66 3.01
N ALA A 134 -11.80 22.51 3.88
CA ALA A 134 -12.00 22.75 5.31
C ALA A 134 -12.24 24.24 5.64
N LYS A 135 -11.70 25.17 4.84
CA LYS A 135 -11.85 26.61 5.08
C LYS A 135 -13.09 27.22 4.41
N TYR A 136 -13.46 26.75 3.23
CA TYR A 136 -14.51 27.36 2.40
C TYR A 136 -15.57 26.37 1.89
N GLY A 137 -15.34 25.07 2.06
CA GLY A 137 -16.19 24.02 1.50
C GLY A 137 -17.31 23.60 2.43
N ASP A 138 -18.44 23.22 1.84
CA ASP A 138 -19.55 22.59 2.55
C ASP A 138 -19.29 21.09 2.77
N LYS A 139 -20.07 20.47 3.67
CA LYS A 139 -19.96 19.05 4.08
C LYS A 139 -19.92 18.08 2.89
N GLY A 140 -20.69 18.37 1.85
CA GLY A 140 -20.74 17.54 0.64
C GLY A 140 -19.39 17.42 -0.08
N TRP A 141 -18.63 18.51 -0.15
CA TRP A 141 -17.31 18.52 -0.78
C TRP A 141 -16.29 17.71 0.01
N MET A 142 -16.36 17.76 1.34
CA MET A 142 -15.49 16.97 2.21
C MET A 142 -15.78 15.46 2.06
N ILE A 143 -17.05 15.07 2.04
CA ILE A 143 -17.47 13.68 1.77
C ILE A 143 -16.99 13.22 0.39
N MET A 144 -17.10 14.07 -0.65
CA MET A 144 -16.62 13.76 -1.99
C MET A 144 -15.09 13.53 -2.00
N LEU A 145 -14.31 14.43 -1.40
CA LEU A 145 -12.86 14.30 -1.32
C LEU A 145 -12.43 13.03 -0.57
N ILE A 146 -13.13 12.66 0.50
CA ILE A 146 -12.86 11.46 1.28
C ILE A 146 -13.19 10.19 0.49
N SER A 147 -14.27 10.23 -0.29
CA SER A 147 -14.59 9.16 -1.22
C SER A 147 -13.46 8.98 -2.24
N VAL A 148 -13.01 10.06 -2.90
CA VAL A 148 -11.88 10.02 -3.84
C VAL A 148 -10.60 9.52 -3.17
N LEU A 149 -10.30 9.99 -1.95
CA LEU A 149 -9.15 9.55 -1.17
C LEU A 149 -9.20 8.04 -0.92
N GLY A 150 -10.34 7.51 -0.45
CA GLY A 150 -10.56 6.08 -0.25
C GLY A 150 -10.40 5.28 -1.54
N LEU A 151 -11.03 5.71 -2.66
CA LEU A 151 -11.01 4.98 -3.93
C LEU A 151 -9.58 4.76 -4.38
N THR A 152 -8.83 5.86 -4.38
CA THR A 152 -7.50 5.92 -4.95
C THR A 152 -6.51 5.17 -4.07
N THR A 153 -6.69 5.18 -2.73
CA THR A 153 -5.90 4.33 -1.82
C THR A 153 -6.08 2.85 -2.15
N GLY A 154 -7.31 2.36 -2.13
CA GLY A 154 -7.60 0.94 -2.34
C GLY A 154 -7.18 0.47 -3.72
N TYR A 155 -7.52 1.26 -4.74
CA TYR A 155 -7.23 0.95 -6.14
C TYR A 155 -5.72 0.90 -6.44
N LEU A 156 -4.96 1.94 -6.11
CA LEU A 156 -3.53 1.99 -6.42
C LEU A 156 -2.74 0.97 -5.60
N THR A 157 -3.13 0.75 -4.34
CA THR A 157 -2.48 -0.26 -3.48
C THR A 157 -2.61 -1.65 -4.09
N VAL A 158 -3.82 -2.05 -4.53
CA VAL A 158 -4.02 -3.36 -5.16
C VAL A 158 -3.32 -3.45 -6.52
N CYS A 159 -3.31 -2.38 -7.32
CA CYS A 159 -2.56 -2.37 -8.58
C CYS A 159 -1.07 -2.65 -8.32
N ILE A 160 -0.44 -1.94 -7.38
CA ILE A 160 0.98 -2.11 -7.08
C ILE A 160 1.28 -3.50 -6.50
N LEU A 161 0.50 -3.94 -5.50
CA LEU A 161 0.71 -5.25 -4.85
C LEU A 161 0.46 -6.43 -5.80
N THR A 162 -0.36 -6.27 -6.84
CA THR A 162 -0.59 -7.32 -7.84
C THR A 162 0.43 -7.31 -8.98
N ILE A 163 1.11 -6.19 -9.23
CA ILE A 163 2.11 -6.06 -10.30
C ILE A 163 3.50 -6.40 -9.79
N ALA A 164 3.89 -5.90 -8.62
CA ALA A 164 5.24 -6.05 -8.07
C ALA A 164 5.72 -7.52 -7.94
N PRO A 165 4.92 -8.51 -7.53
CA PRO A 165 5.38 -9.90 -7.43
C PRO A 165 5.26 -10.68 -8.77
N LYS A 166 4.77 -10.08 -9.86
CA LYS A 166 4.69 -10.77 -11.16
C LYS A 166 6.11 -10.97 -11.74
N GLY A 167 6.37 -12.16 -12.26
CA GLY A 167 7.65 -12.50 -12.89
C GLY A 167 8.71 -13.09 -11.93
N TYR A 168 8.50 -13.01 -10.62
CA TYR A 168 9.44 -13.55 -9.62
C TYR A 168 9.15 -15.02 -9.24
N LYS A 169 10.16 -15.75 -8.73
CA LYS A 169 10.01 -17.11 -8.20
C LYS A 169 9.30 -17.09 -6.83
N GLY A 170 8.73 -18.22 -6.39
CA GLY A 170 7.96 -18.31 -5.13
C GLY A 170 8.63 -17.67 -3.89
N PRO A 171 9.90 -18.03 -3.57
CA PRO A 171 10.62 -17.43 -2.45
C PRO A 171 10.87 -15.92 -2.61
N GLU A 172 11.11 -15.46 -3.84
CA GLU A 172 11.34 -14.04 -4.16
C GLU A 172 10.05 -13.22 -4.01
N LYS A 173 8.89 -13.78 -4.41
CA LYS A 173 7.57 -13.16 -4.18
C LYS A 173 7.28 -12.95 -2.71
N ASN A 174 7.65 -13.92 -1.86
CA ASN A 174 7.48 -13.79 -0.41
C ASN A 174 8.37 -12.67 0.17
N ALA A 175 9.64 -12.64 -0.24
CA ALA A 175 10.56 -11.58 0.16
C ALA A 175 10.08 -10.19 -0.31
N MET A 176 9.57 -10.10 -1.54
CA MET A 176 8.94 -8.90 -2.11
C MET A 176 7.73 -8.46 -1.30
N GLY A 177 6.82 -9.38 -0.98
CA GLY A 177 5.63 -9.08 -0.19
C GLY A 177 6.00 -8.47 1.17
N ASN A 178 6.93 -9.10 1.90
CA ASN A 178 7.40 -8.59 3.17
C ASN A 178 8.04 -7.20 3.04
N LEU A 179 8.85 -6.99 2.00
CA LEU A 179 9.47 -5.69 1.73
C LEU A 179 8.40 -4.61 1.49
N LEU A 180 7.43 -4.87 0.61
CA LEU A 180 6.35 -3.91 0.32
C LEU A 180 5.54 -3.58 1.58
N VAL A 181 5.28 -4.56 2.45
CA VAL A 181 4.61 -4.34 3.75
C VAL A 181 5.43 -3.43 4.67
N VAL A 182 6.76 -3.58 4.71
CA VAL A 182 7.63 -2.67 5.48
C VAL A 182 7.51 -1.23 5.00
N PHE A 183 7.45 -0.99 3.68
CA PHE A 183 7.24 0.35 3.12
C PHE A 183 5.84 0.90 3.42
N ILE A 184 4.81 0.05 3.44
CA ILE A 184 3.46 0.44 3.87
C ILE A 184 3.48 0.89 5.34
N LEU A 185 4.11 0.10 6.22
CA LEU A 185 4.22 0.42 7.65
C LEU A 185 5.04 1.69 7.88
N GLY A 186 6.17 1.84 7.18
CA GLY A 186 6.98 3.06 7.23
C GLY A 186 6.19 4.29 6.78
N GLY A 187 5.47 4.18 5.66
CA GLY A 187 4.63 5.25 5.16
C GLY A 187 3.48 5.58 6.10
N ALA A 188 2.91 4.58 6.76
CA ALA A 188 1.88 4.76 7.76
C ALA A 188 2.38 5.53 8.98
N LEU A 189 3.54 5.15 9.53
CA LEU A 189 4.16 5.86 10.66
C LEU A 189 4.46 7.31 10.30
N THR A 190 5.12 7.55 9.15
CA THR A 190 5.41 8.90 8.69
C THR A 190 4.13 9.71 8.43
N GLY A 191 3.11 9.10 7.83
CA GLY A 191 1.82 9.74 7.59
C GLY A 191 1.14 10.20 8.89
N ILE A 192 1.08 9.32 9.90
CA ILE A 192 0.53 9.67 11.21
C ILE A 192 1.32 10.83 11.84
N SER A 193 2.66 10.80 11.79
CA SER A 193 3.50 11.89 12.29
C SER A 193 3.23 13.21 11.56
N LEU A 194 3.10 13.19 10.23
CA LEU A 194 2.76 14.39 9.44
C LEU A 194 1.31 14.86 9.68
N GLY A 195 0.41 13.96 10.11
CA GLY A 195 -0.94 14.29 10.55
C GLY A 195 -0.96 15.37 11.64
N TRP A 196 0.04 15.39 12.52
CA TRP A 196 0.16 16.41 13.57
C TRP A 196 0.46 17.82 13.02
N LEU A 197 1.04 17.95 11.83
CA LEU A 197 1.30 19.27 11.23
C LEU A 197 0.00 20.03 10.96
N TRP A 198 -1.10 19.32 10.70
CA TRP A 198 -2.42 19.93 10.56
C TRP A 198 -2.93 20.59 11.83
N LEU A 199 -2.49 20.11 13.01
CA LEU A 199 -2.87 20.66 14.31
C LEU A 199 -2.06 21.92 14.65
N ILE A 200 -0.79 21.98 14.23
CA ILE A 200 0.10 23.10 14.54
C ILE A 200 -0.40 24.41 13.89
N GLY A 201 -1.06 24.35 12.74
CA GLY A 201 -1.58 25.54 12.05
C GLY A 201 -2.81 26.21 12.70
N LYS A 202 -3.32 25.68 13.82
CA LYS A 202 -4.57 26.12 14.46
C LYS A 202 -4.33 26.91 15.77
N THR A 203 -3.19 27.60 15.88
CA THR A 203 -2.77 28.28 17.12
C THR A 203 -3.58 29.55 17.45
N ASP A 204 -4.42 30.08 16.54
CA ASP A 204 -5.17 31.33 16.76
C ASP A 204 -6.65 31.13 17.17
N SER A 205 -7.02 29.99 17.78
CA SER A 205 -8.40 29.81 18.27
C SER A 205 -8.50 28.98 19.56
N PHE A 206 -7.81 29.41 20.61
CA PHE A 206 -8.13 29.04 21.99
C PHE A 206 -8.70 30.24 22.74
#